data_AF-A0A9C8ABK9-F1
#
_entry.id   AF-A0A9C8ABK9-F1
#
_cell.length_a   1.000
_cell.length_b   1.000
_cell.length_c   1.000
_cell.angle_alpha   90.00
_cell.angle_beta   90.00
_cell.angle_gamma   90.00
#
_symmetry.space_group_name_H-M   'P 1'
#
loop_
_entity.id
_entity.type
_entity.pdbx_description
1 polymer ?
#
loop_
_entity_poly.entity_id
_entity_poly.type
_entity_poly.pdbx_seq_one_letter_code
_entity_poly.pdbx_strand_id
1 'polypeptide(L)'
;MFGLKKKTEKSQETEKSQENTPQEDSKKPGLFARLKQGLNRTRENLTAGLANLLLGKKAIDDDLLEEIETLLLTADVGVEATSALMTDLTKRVERKQLTDS
;
A
#
# COMPACT_ATOMS: atom_id res chain seq x y z
N MET A 1 63.73 -3.56 -38.98
CA MET A 1 64.10 -2.16 -39.26
C MET A 1 62.83 -1.45 -39.70
N PHE A 2 62.48 -0.34 -39.03
CA PHE A 2 61.78 0.85 -39.52
C PHE A 2 60.92 0.68 -40.79
N GLY A 3 59.63 0.97 -40.84
CA GLY A 3 58.93 2.03 -40.14
C GLY A 3 58.09 2.84 -41.14
N LEU A 4 56.89 3.21 -40.68
CA LEU A 4 56.25 4.51 -40.90
C LEU A 4 55.97 4.98 -42.35
N LYS A 5 54.68 4.95 -42.70
CA LYS A 5 53.92 6.04 -43.35
C LYS A 5 52.44 5.60 -43.34
N LYS A 6 51.44 6.36 -42.90
CA LYS A 6 51.18 7.82 -42.94
C LYS A 6 49.98 8.04 -41.99
N LYS A 7 50.08 8.78 -40.87
CA LYS A 7 49.91 10.24 -40.74
C LYS A 7 48.57 10.70 -41.38
N THR A 8 47.57 11.31 -40.74
CA THR A 8 47.37 11.96 -39.43
C THR A 8 45.89 12.35 -39.34
N GLU A 9 45.31 12.18 -38.15
CA GLU A 9 44.49 13.14 -37.40
C GLU A 9 43.26 13.79 -38.08
N LYS A 10 42.09 13.43 -37.55
CA LYS A 10 41.24 14.40 -36.85
C LYS A 10 40.56 13.75 -35.64
N SER A 11 41.02 14.18 -34.46
CA SER A 11 40.32 14.47 -33.19
C SER A 11 39.14 13.59 -32.80
N GLN A 12 39.28 12.78 -31.75
CA GLN A 12 39.02 13.09 -30.32
C GLN A 12 37.51 13.11 -30.04
N GLU A 13 36.98 12.06 -29.40
CA GLU A 13 36.86 11.89 -27.93
C GLU A 13 35.41 12.22 -27.57
N THR A 14 34.58 11.26 -27.19
CA THR A 14 34.41 10.97 -25.76
C THR A 14 33.55 9.71 -25.57
N GLU A 15 34.06 8.83 -24.71
CA GLU A 15 33.30 8.20 -23.63
C GLU A 15 32.15 7.25 -23.98
N LYS A 16 32.56 5.98 -24.09
CA LYS A 16 32.03 4.86 -23.30
C LYS A 16 31.02 5.27 -22.21
N SER A 17 29.74 4.97 -22.43
CA SER A 17 28.85 4.42 -21.41
C SER A 17 27.80 3.57 -22.11
N GLN A 18 27.91 2.27 -21.86
CA GLN A 18 26.89 1.29 -22.21
C GLN A 18 25.63 1.67 -21.44
N GLU A 19 24.67 2.27 -22.14
CA GLU A 19 23.32 2.43 -21.63
C GLU A 19 22.66 1.05 -21.67
N ASN A 20 22.85 0.31 -20.58
CA ASN A 20 22.06 -0.86 -20.25
C ASN A 20 20.68 -0.32 -19.86
N THR A 21 19.84 -0.02 -20.86
CA THR A 21 18.44 0.29 -20.63
C THR A 21 17.83 -0.97 -20.04
N PRO A 22 17.38 -1.00 -18.77
CA PRO A 22 16.42 -2.01 -18.38
C PRO A 22 15.17 -1.64 -19.19
N GLN A 23 14.87 -2.44 -20.21
CA GLN A 23 13.48 -2.54 -20.66
C GLN A 23 12.70 -2.93 -19.41
N GLU A 24 12.11 -1.95 -18.74
CA GLU A 24 10.99 -2.20 -17.84
C GLU A 24 9.92 -2.80 -18.71
N ASP A 25 9.89 -4.14 -18.74
CA ASP A 25 8.66 -4.87 -18.87
C ASP A 25 7.67 -4.21 -17.91
N SER A 26 6.83 -3.34 -18.47
CA SER A 26 5.64 -2.83 -17.83
C SER A 26 4.74 -4.03 -17.60
N LYS A 27 5.07 -4.82 -16.58
CA LYS A 27 4.26 -5.90 -16.07
C LYS A 27 2.95 -5.24 -15.70
N LYS A 28 1.97 -5.39 -16.59
CA LYS A 28 0.60 -4.93 -16.39
C LYS A 28 0.23 -5.26 -14.96
N PRO A 29 -0.29 -4.30 -14.17
CA PRO A 29 -0.58 -4.55 -12.78
C PRO A 29 -1.41 -5.82 -12.69
N GLY A 30 -0.92 -6.77 -11.89
CA GLY A 30 -1.59 -8.05 -11.69
C GLY A 30 -3.04 -7.83 -11.24
N LEU A 31 -3.89 -8.86 -11.38
CA LEU A 31 -5.31 -8.77 -11.03
C LEU A 31 -5.55 -8.21 -9.61
N PHE A 32 -4.71 -8.60 -8.65
CA PHE A 32 -4.75 -8.06 -7.28
C PHE A 32 -4.37 -6.57 -7.21
N ALA A 33 -3.35 -6.14 -7.94
CA ALA A 33 -2.94 -4.73 -7.97
C ALA A 33 -4.05 -3.84 -8.57
N ARG A 34 -4.72 -4.33 -9.62
CA ARG A 34 -5.88 -3.66 -10.22
C ARG A 34 -7.07 -3.59 -9.26
N LEU A 35 -7.35 -4.68 -8.54
CA LEU A 35 -8.42 -4.72 -7.52
C LEU A 35 -8.13 -3.74 -6.37
N LYS A 36 -6.90 -3.77 -5.84
CA LYS A 36 -6.46 -2.85 -4.78
C LYS A 36 -6.59 -1.38 -5.21
N GLN A 37 -6.21 -1.09 -6.46
CA GLN A 37 -6.33 0.26 -7.02
C GLN A 37 -7.80 0.68 -7.16
N GLY A 38 -8.69 -0.22 -7.58
CA GLY A 38 -10.13 0.04 -7.66
C GLY A 38 -10.79 0.27 -6.30
N LEU A 39 -10.29 -0.38 -5.24
CA LEU A 39 -10.79 -0.24 -3.88
C LEU A 39 -10.10 0.87 -3.07
N ASN A 40 -9.22 1.66 -3.69
CA ASN A 40 -8.37 2.61 -2.95
C ASN A 40 -9.20 3.66 -2.20
N ARG A 41 -10.27 4.18 -2.81
CA ARG A 41 -11.15 5.19 -2.20
C ARG A 41 -11.90 4.65 -0.97
N THR A 42 -12.41 3.43 -1.06
CA THR A 42 -13.09 2.75 0.05
C THR A 42 -12.12 2.49 1.20
N ARG A 43 -10.90 2.02 0.87
CA ARG A 43 -9.84 1.82 1.84
C ARG A 43 -9.46 3.12 2.55
N GLU A 44 -9.25 4.20 1.81
CA GLU A 44 -8.89 5.52 2.37
C GLU A 44 -9.98 6.04 3.32
N ASN A 45 -11.25 5.99 2.91
CA ASN A 45 -12.37 6.44 3.76
C ASN A 45 -12.50 5.61 5.05
N LEU A 46 -12.41 4.27 4.95
CA LEU A 46 -12.46 3.38 6.12
C LEU A 46 -11.25 3.59 7.04
N THR A 47 -10.03 3.62 6.49
CA THR A 47 -8.82 3.79 7.30
C THR A 47 -8.75 5.15 7.96
N ALA A 48 -9.18 6.23 7.29
CA ALA A 48 -9.23 7.56 7.89
C ALA A 48 -10.25 7.63 9.04
N GLY A 49 -11.45 7.04 8.85
CA GLY A 49 -12.47 6.98 9.89
C GLY A 49 -12.01 6.19 11.13
N LEU A 50 -11.42 5.02 10.91
CA LEU A 50 -10.89 4.18 11.99
C LEU A 50 -9.67 4.81 12.67
N ALA A 51 -8.77 5.46 11.92
CA ALA A 51 -7.61 6.15 12.50
C ALA A 51 -8.06 7.28 13.44
N ASN A 52 -9.03 8.10 13.03
CA ASN A 52 -9.55 9.17 13.88
C ASN A 52 -10.17 8.63 15.18
N LEU A 53 -10.88 7.50 15.11
CA LEU A 53 -11.47 6.83 16.26
C LEU A 53 -10.41 6.34 17.26
N LEU A 54 -9.35 5.72 16.73
CA LEU A 54 -8.29 5.08 17.51
C LEU A 54 -7.27 6.08 18.08
N LEU A 55 -7.04 7.23 17.41
CA LEU A 55 -6.11 8.24 17.90
C LEU A 55 -6.60 8.99 19.15
N GLY A 56 -7.92 8.98 19.42
CA GLY A 56 -8.52 9.67 20.57
C GLY A 56 -8.77 8.79 21.80
N LYS A 57 -8.85 7.46 21.63
CA LYS A 57 -9.27 6.50 22.67
C LYS A 57 -8.09 5.65 23.13
N LYS A 58 -7.72 5.74 24.41
CA LYS A 58 -6.59 5.00 25.02
C LYS A 58 -6.86 3.49 25.21
N ALA A 59 -8.11 3.08 25.15
CA ALA A 59 -8.54 1.70 25.30
C ALA A 59 -9.65 1.41 24.30
N ILE A 60 -9.74 0.16 23.85
CA ILE A 60 -10.91 -0.30 23.10
C ILE A 60 -12.01 -0.54 24.13
N ASP A 61 -12.89 0.44 24.26
CA ASP A 61 -14.08 0.42 25.10
C ASP A 61 -15.33 0.09 24.28
N ASP A 62 -16.45 -0.17 24.96
CA ASP A 62 -17.72 -0.52 24.30
C ASP A 62 -18.23 0.62 23.41
N ASP A 63 -18.03 1.88 23.83
CA ASP A 63 -18.35 3.08 23.05
C ASP A 63 -17.63 3.09 21.69
N LEU A 64 -16.33 2.74 21.68
CA LEU A 64 -15.54 2.66 20.45
C LEU A 64 -16.08 1.58 19.52
N LEU A 65 -16.48 0.43 20.06
CA LEU A 65 -17.04 -0.66 19.26
C LEU A 65 -18.36 -0.25 18.61
N GLU A 66 -19.22 0.49 19.32
CA GLU A 66 -20.49 1.02 18.77
C GLU A 66 -20.25 2.05 17.64
N GLU A 67 -19.23 2.91 17.79
CA GLU A 67 -18.83 3.85 16.74
C GLU A 67 -18.30 3.12 15.50
N ILE A 68 -17.53 2.03 15.67
CA ILE A 68 -17.06 1.19 14.56
C ILE A 68 -18.24 0.52 13.84
N GLU A 69 -19.20 -0.03 14.58
CA GLU A 69 -20.40 -0.64 14.01
C GLU A 69 -21.18 0.36 13.16
N THR A 70 -21.41 1.56 13.69
CA THR A 70 -22.07 2.64 12.97
C THR A 70 -21.34 2.97 11.68
N LEU A 71 -20.00 3.10 11.72
CA LEU A 71 -19.19 3.39 10.55
C LEU A 71 -19.29 2.29 9.50
N LEU A 72 -19.23 1.01 9.90
CA LEU A 72 -19.36 -0.13 8.99
C LEU A 72 -20.75 -0.16 8.32
N LEU A 73 -21.82 0.15 9.05
CA LEU A 73 -23.17 0.23 8.48
C LEU A 73 -23.28 1.34 7.42
N THR A 74 -22.65 2.51 7.65
CA THR A 74 -22.65 3.62 6.68
C THR A 74 -21.76 3.36 5.46
N ALA A 75 -20.80 2.43 5.57
CA ALA A 75 -19.86 2.08 4.51
C ALA A 75 -20.39 1.02 3.53
N ASP A 76 -21.71 0.82 3.48
CA ASP A 76 -22.40 -0.16 2.62
C ASP A 76 -21.96 -1.63 2.89
N VAL A 77 -21.52 -1.95 4.11
CA VAL A 77 -21.16 -3.33 4.50
C VAL A 77 -22.41 -4.18 4.75
N GLY A 78 -23.47 -3.57 5.28
CA GLY A 78 -24.73 -4.23 5.62
C GLY A 78 -24.74 -4.88 7.01
N VAL A 79 -25.95 -5.15 7.52
CA VAL A 79 -26.17 -5.56 8.93
C VAL A 79 -25.49 -6.89 9.26
N GLU A 80 -25.71 -7.93 8.44
CA GLU A 80 -25.21 -9.29 8.72
C GLU A 80 -23.68 -9.35 8.75
N ALA A 81 -23.04 -8.74 7.74
CA ALA A 81 -21.58 -8.70 7.65
C ALA A 81 -20.97 -7.87 8.79
N THR A 82 -21.58 -6.73 9.13
CA THR A 82 -21.14 -5.93 10.26
C THR A 82 -21.24 -6.69 11.58
N SER A 83 -22.37 -7.34 11.88
CA SER A 83 -22.53 -8.14 13.11
C SER A 83 -21.49 -9.26 13.23
N ALA A 84 -21.17 -9.93 12.12
CA ALA A 84 -20.14 -10.97 12.10
C ALA A 84 -18.74 -10.41 12.39
N LEU A 85 -18.40 -9.27 11.78
CA LEU A 85 -17.13 -8.57 12.01
C LEU A 85 -17.00 -8.07 13.46
N MET A 86 -18.05 -7.46 13.99
CA MET A 86 -18.07 -6.94 15.37
C MET A 86 -17.91 -8.07 16.38
N THR A 87 -18.61 -9.20 16.19
CA THR A 87 -18.47 -10.38 17.05
C THR A 87 -17.03 -10.90 17.09
N ASP A 88 -16.35 -10.97 15.95
CA ASP A 88 -14.96 -11.41 15.90
C ASP A 88 -14.00 -10.36 16.50
N LEU A 89 -14.26 -9.08 16.27
CA LEU A 89 -13.49 -7.98 16.84
C LEU A 89 -13.55 -7.98 18.37
N THR A 90 -14.76 -8.01 18.96
CA THR A 90 -14.96 -8.06 20.43
C THR A 90 -14.24 -9.26 21.04
N LYS A 91 -14.40 -10.44 20.42
CA LYS A 91 -13.69 -11.65 20.86
C LYS A 91 -12.16 -11.50 20.82
N ARG A 92 -11.59 -10.76 19.86
CA ARG A 92 -10.13 -10.52 19.78
C ARG A 92 -9.66 -9.53 20.84
N VAL A 93 -10.46 -8.50 21.11
CA VAL A 93 -10.22 -7.50 22.17
C VAL A 93 -10.22 -8.16 23.55
N GLU A 94 -11.25 -8.95 23.86
CA GLU A 94 -11.38 -9.69 25.13
C GLU A 94 -10.21 -10.66 25.37
N ARG A 95 -9.69 -11.26 24.30
CA ARG A 95 -8.51 -12.13 24.35
C ARG A 95 -7.19 -11.38 24.56
N LYS A 96 -7.21 -10.06 24.83
CA LYS A 96 -6.03 -9.20 25.09
C LYS A 96 -4.99 -9.15 23.98
N GLN A 97 -5.35 -9.46 22.73
CA GLN A 97 -4.40 -9.43 21.60
C GLN A 97 -4.08 -8.02 21.08
N LEU A 98 -4.68 -6.97 21.65
CA LEU A 98 -4.55 -5.59 21.17
C LEU A 98 -3.88 -4.64 22.18
N THR A 99 -3.55 -5.12 23.38
CA THR A 99 -2.88 -4.31 24.42
C THR A 99 -1.36 -4.53 24.46
N ASP A 100 -0.82 -5.34 23.55
CA ASP A 100 0.59 -5.76 23.55
C ASP A 100 1.11 -5.79 22.10
N SER A 101 1.26 -4.61 21.48
CA SER A 101 2.04 -4.33 20.25
C SER A 101 2.22 -2.84 20.04
#